data_AF-A0A0X1KI52-F1
#
_entry.id   AF-A0A0X1KI52-F1
#
_cell.length_a   1.000
_cell.length_b   1.000
_cell.length_c   1.000
_cell.angle_alpha   90.00
_cell.angle_beta   90.00
_cell.angle_gamma   90.00
#
_symmetry.space_group_name_H-M   'P 1'
#
loop_
_entity.id
_entity.type
_entity.pdbx_description
1 polymer ?
#
loop_
_entity_poly.entity_id
_entity_poly.type
_entity_poly.pdbx_seq_one_letter_code
_entity_poly.pdbx_strand_id
1 'polypeptide(L)'
;MEPLAKYPTKVMVQGRITLLSTIREYYNIDLGDFIELIVRKYCPDDVLRGHFLARVYDKGYMTIPKGLRDELGIQKGDFVEVLIIDIIKPGDLLGEKAKLLSGVLKGKYELLTPEKESVLMEGVQ
;
A
#
# COMPACT_ATOMS: atom_id res chain seq x y z
N MET A 1 -14.96 14.72 -7.19
CA MET A 1 -14.87 13.29 -6.85
C MET A 1 -14.77 13.18 -5.34
N GLU A 2 -15.63 12.36 -4.73
CA GLU A 2 -15.65 12.14 -3.28
C GLU A 2 -14.70 10.97 -2.94
N PRO A 3 -13.90 11.03 -1.86
CA PRO A 3 -13.04 9.91 -1.47
C PRO A 3 -13.88 8.72 -1.00
N LEU A 4 -13.38 7.50 -1.22
CA LEU A 4 -14.00 6.27 -0.70
C LEU A 4 -14.07 6.30 0.83
N ALA A 5 -13.01 6.75 1.48
CA ALA A 5 -12.99 6.95 2.92
C ALA A 5 -12.09 8.12 3.30
N LYS A 6 -12.38 8.72 4.47
CA LYS A 6 -11.60 9.80 5.06
C LYS A 6 -11.46 9.59 6.55
N TYR A 7 -10.23 9.63 7.07
CA TYR A 7 -9.99 9.43 8.50
C TYR A 7 -8.65 10.02 8.95
N PRO A 8 -8.52 10.45 10.22
CA PRO A 8 -7.24 10.84 10.79
C PRO A 8 -6.43 9.61 11.24
N THR A 9 -5.11 9.71 11.16
CA THR A 9 -4.20 8.68 11.67
C THR A 9 -2.90 9.28 12.19
N LYS A 10 -2.26 8.59 13.14
CA LYS A 10 -0.99 9.01 13.73
C LYS A 10 0.17 8.40 12.97
N VAL A 11 1.14 9.23 12.59
CA VAL A 11 2.36 8.79 11.92
C VAL A 11 3.27 8.09 12.91
N MET A 12 3.57 6.83 12.62
CA MET A 12 4.48 5.98 13.40
C MET A 12 5.91 6.08 12.85
N VAL A 13 6.79 5.21 13.38
CA VAL A 13 8.18 5.11 12.92
C VAL A 13 8.25 4.93 11.40
N GLN A 14 9.27 5.53 10.77
CA GLN A 14 9.55 5.45 9.34
C GLN A 14 8.38 5.89 8.42
N GLY A 15 7.44 6.70 8.92
CA GLY A 15 6.32 7.18 8.12
C GLY A 15 5.16 6.20 7.99
N ARG A 16 5.14 5.16 8.83
CA ARG A 16 4.07 4.16 8.81
C ARG A 16 2.77 4.77 9.33
N ILE A 17 1.68 4.54 8.63
CA ILE A 17 0.32 4.87 9.01
C ILE A 17 -0.54 3.60 8.98
N THR A 18 -1.70 3.65 9.63
CA THR A 18 -2.60 2.48 9.72
C THR A 18 -3.86 2.71 8.91
N LEU A 19 -4.16 1.79 8.00
CA LEU A 19 -5.47 1.61 7.41
C LEU A 19 -6.40 0.93 8.41
N LEU A 20 -7.48 1.62 8.80
CA LEU A 20 -8.43 1.15 9.81
C LEU A 20 -9.01 -0.22 9.43
N SER A 21 -9.16 -1.12 10.42
CA SER A 21 -9.74 -2.46 10.19
C SER A 21 -11.15 -2.38 9.61
N THR A 22 -11.97 -1.45 10.09
CA THR A 22 -13.33 -1.22 9.58
C THR A 22 -13.36 -0.88 8.10
N ILE A 23 -12.41 -0.07 7.62
CA ILE A 23 -12.28 0.26 6.19
C ILE A 23 -11.82 -0.97 5.40
N ARG A 24 -10.86 -1.73 5.93
CA ARG A 24 -10.39 -2.97 5.27
C ARG A 24 -11.51 -3.99 5.12
N GLU A 25 -12.29 -4.19 6.17
CA GLU A 25 -13.42 -5.11 6.18
C GLU A 25 -14.52 -4.62 5.23
N TYR A 26 -14.88 -3.34 5.28
CA TYR A 26 -15.93 -2.77 4.44
C TYR A 26 -15.62 -2.88 2.94
N TYR A 27 -14.37 -2.63 2.54
CA TYR A 27 -13.95 -2.67 1.14
C TYR A 27 -13.30 -3.99 0.69
N ASN A 28 -13.24 -5.00 1.55
CA ASN A 28 -12.55 -6.27 1.28
C ASN A 28 -11.11 -6.06 0.78
N ILE A 29 -10.32 -5.31 1.55
CA ILE A 29 -8.91 -4.99 1.24
C ILE A 29 -8.00 -6.04 1.87
N ASP A 30 -7.18 -6.69 1.04
CA ASP A 30 -6.27 -7.76 1.42
C ASP A 30 -4.82 -7.27 1.60
N LEU A 31 -3.99 -8.12 2.23
CA LEU A 31 -2.55 -7.92 2.26
C LEU A 31 -1.97 -7.98 0.84
N GLY A 32 -1.18 -6.96 0.49
CA GLY A 32 -0.57 -6.84 -0.82
C GLY A 32 -1.37 -5.99 -1.82
N ASP A 33 -2.60 -5.59 -1.48
CA ASP A 33 -3.35 -4.62 -2.27
C ASP A 33 -2.70 -3.23 -2.21
N PHE A 34 -2.99 -2.39 -3.19
CA PHE A 34 -2.51 -1.01 -3.26
C PHE A 34 -3.66 -0.04 -3.07
N ILE A 35 -3.41 1.00 -2.28
CA ILE A 35 -4.37 2.07 -2.01
C ILE A 35 -3.84 3.36 -2.62
N GLU A 36 -4.60 3.93 -3.55
CA GLU A 36 -4.37 5.30 -4.01
C GLU A 36 -4.93 6.25 -2.97
N LEU A 37 -4.09 7.14 -2.44
CA LEU A 37 -4.51 8.01 -1.34
C LEU A 37 -3.83 9.37 -1.36
N ILE A 38 -4.54 10.33 -0.77
CA ILE A 38 -4.02 11.66 -0.45
C ILE A 38 -3.82 11.72 1.06
N VAL A 39 -2.64 12.11 1.51
CA VAL A 39 -2.41 12.55 2.89
C VAL A 39 -2.47 14.06 2.98
N ARG A 40 -3.09 14.56 4.04
CA ARG A 40 -3.14 15.99 4.37
C ARG A 40 -2.51 16.23 5.73
N LYS A 41 -1.55 17.15 5.78
CA LYS A 41 -0.99 17.67 7.01
C LYS A 41 -1.53 19.09 7.23
N TYR A 42 -2.24 19.29 8.34
CA TYR A 42 -2.71 20.60 8.74
C TYR A 42 -1.58 21.35 9.45
N CYS A 43 -1.18 22.48 8.89
CA CYS A 43 -0.26 23.44 9.47
C CYS A 43 -1.07 24.66 9.99
N PRO A 44 -0.47 25.57 10.78
CA PRO A 44 -1.20 26.72 11.32
C PRO A 44 -1.90 27.56 10.25
N ASP A 45 -1.27 27.75 9.09
CA ASP A 45 -1.75 28.65 8.04
C ASP A 45 -2.10 27.96 6.71
N ASP A 46 -1.86 26.65 6.58
CA ASP A 46 -2.04 25.92 5.32
C ASP A 46 -2.31 24.42 5.54
N VAL A 47 -2.75 23.73 4.50
CA VAL A 47 -2.91 22.29 4.45
C VAL A 47 -2.03 21.72 3.35
N LEU A 48 -0.91 21.10 3.74
CA LEU A 48 -0.03 20.43 2.79
C LEU A 48 -0.62 19.10 2.35
N ARG A 49 -0.49 18.77 1.06
CA ARG A 49 -1.15 17.62 0.43
C ARG A 49 -0.13 16.77 -0.32
N GLY A 50 -0.21 15.46 -0.16
CA GLY A 50 0.64 14.52 -0.86
C GLY A 50 -0.16 13.37 -1.42
N HIS A 51 0.06 13.02 -2.70
CA HIS A 51 -0.66 11.96 -3.41
C HIS A 51 0.29 10.81 -3.74
N PHE A 52 -0.07 9.58 -3.39
CA PHE A 52 0.75 8.40 -3.65
C PHE A 52 -0.03 7.09 -3.59
N LEU A 53 0.59 6.02 -4.11
CA LEU A 53 0.15 4.64 -3.95
C LEU A 53 0.84 3.99 -2.76
N ALA A 54 0.06 3.35 -1.89
CA ALA A 54 0.57 2.64 -0.73
C ALA A 54 0.19 1.16 -0.76
N ARG A 55 1.16 0.26 -0.59
CA ARG A 55 0.88 -1.16 -0.40
C ARG A 55 0.39 -1.42 1.03
N VAL A 56 -0.63 -2.27 1.17
CA VAL A 56 -1.14 -2.73 2.45
C VAL A 56 -0.30 -3.89 2.97
N TYR A 57 0.29 -3.69 4.13
CA TYR A 57 1.07 -4.68 4.88
C TYR A 57 0.27 -5.22 6.07
N ASP A 58 0.93 -6.06 6.87
CA ASP A 58 0.35 -6.66 8.07
C ASP A 58 -0.29 -5.60 8.97
N LYS A 59 -1.39 -5.97 9.64
CA LYS A 59 -2.17 -5.08 10.52
C LYS A 59 -2.70 -3.81 9.84
N GLY A 60 -2.73 -3.76 8.50
CA GLY A 60 -3.18 -2.60 7.73
C GLY A 60 -2.13 -1.51 7.62
N TYR A 61 -0.84 -1.81 7.81
CA TYR A 61 0.19 -0.79 7.70
C TYR A 61 0.38 -0.33 6.26
N MET A 62 0.56 0.97 6.10
CA MET A 62 0.92 1.65 4.86
C MET A 62 2.07 2.62 5.17
N THR A 63 2.92 2.93 4.20
CA THR A 63 4.08 3.81 4.44
C THR A 63 4.01 5.03 3.55
N ILE A 64 4.09 6.22 4.15
CA ILE A 64 4.26 7.48 3.41
C ILE A 64 5.70 7.52 2.87
N PRO A 65 5.91 7.67 1.54
CA PRO A 65 7.24 7.71 0.94
C PRO A 65 8.13 8.75 1.60
N LYS A 66 9.43 8.44 1.74
CA LYS A 66 10.38 9.33 2.44
C LYS A 66 10.43 10.73 1.82
N GLY A 67 10.56 10.84 0.49
CA GLY A 67 10.59 12.13 -0.19
C GLY A 67 9.36 12.99 0.11
N LEU A 68 8.17 12.37 0.08
CA LEU A 68 6.92 13.07 0.42
C LEU A 68 6.87 13.50 1.89
N ARG A 69 7.39 12.69 2.82
CA ARG A 69 7.49 13.09 4.22
C ARG A 69 8.43 14.27 4.41
N ASP A 70 9.56 14.26 3.70
CA ASP A 70 10.56 15.31 3.78
C ASP A 70 9.98 16.64 3.23
N GLU A 71 9.30 16.60 2.09
CA GLU A 71 8.64 17.77 1.47
C GLU A 71 7.50 18.34 2.32
N LEU A 72 6.68 17.48 2.94
CA LEU A 72 5.56 17.91 3.77
C LEU A 72 5.97 18.15 5.24
N GLY A 73 7.24 17.94 5.58
CA GLY A 73 7.75 18.02 6.95
C GLY A 73 7.05 17.08 7.93
N ILE A 74 6.60 15.90 7.49
CA ILE A 74 5.87 14.91 8.31
C ILE A 74 6.85 14.14 9.21
N GLN A 75 6.57 14.13 10.52
CA GLN A 75 7.40 13.46 11.51
C GLN A 75 6.65 12.37 12.30
N LYS A 76 7.39 11.50 12.99
CA LYS A 76 6.81 10.52 13.92
C LYS A 76 6.06 11.28 15.01
N GLY A 77 4.81 10.91 15.23
CA GLY A 77 3.95 11.53 16.25
C GLY A 77 2.93 12.49 15.66
N ASP A 78 3.15 13.00 14.45
CA ASP A 78 2.20 13.86 13.75
C ASP A 78 0.87 13.14 13.49
N PHE A 79 -0.19 13.91 13.40
CA PHE A 79 -1.47 13.46 12.86
C PHE A 79 -1.61 13.94 11.42
N VAL A 80 -2.07 13.05 10.54
CA VAL A 80 -2.42 13.34 9.15
C VAL A 80 -3.83 12.86 8.86
N GLU A 81 -4.54 13.56 7.99
CA GLU A 81 -5.81 13.09 7.44
C GLU A 81 -5.52 12.27 6.16
N VAL A 82 -6.08 11.08 6.08
CA VAL A 82 -5.97 10.18 4.93
C VAL A 82 -7.28 10.23 4.16
N LEU A 83 -7.20 10.42 2.85
CA LEU A 83 -8.31 10.30 1.91
C LEU A 83 -7.99 9.15 0.97
N ILE A 84 -8.82 8.11 0.96
CA ILE A 84 -8.70 7.00 0.03
C ILE A 84 -9.39 7.38 -1.26
N ILE A 85 -8.65 7.33 -2.37
CA ILE A 85 -9.12 7.68 -3.71
C ILE A 85 -9.57 6.43 -4.45
N ASP A 86 -8.72 5.39 -4.44
CA ASP A 86 -8.99 4.12 -5.13
C ASP A 86 -8.33 2.93 -4.43
N ILE A 87 -8.82 1.73 -4.73
CA ILE A 87 -8.34 0.45 -4.22
C ILE A 87 -7.97 -0.43 -5.40
N ILE A 88 -6.67 -0.69 -5.55
CA ILE A 88 -6.10 -1.42 -6.66
C ILE A 88 -5.74 -2.82 -6.18
N LYS A 89 -6.43 -3.82 -6.74
CA LYS A 89 -6.17 -5.24 -6.48
C LYS A 89 -5.26 -5.81 -7.56
N PRO A 90 -4.01 -6.18 -7.26
CA PRO A 90 -3.06 -6.67 -8.26
C PRO A 90 -3.53 -7.91 -9.01
N GLY A 91 -4.38 -8.73 -8.38
CA GLY A 91 -5.00 -9.89 -9.01
C GLY A 91 -5.87 -9.54 -10.23
N ASP A 92 -6.47 -8.35 -10.23
CA ASP A 92 -7.40 -7.91 -11.27
C ASP A 92 -6.66 -7.27 -12.46
N LEU A 93 -5.42 -6.83 -12.25
CA LEU A 93 -4.62 -6.10 -13.25
C LEU A 93 -3.72 -6.99 -14.13
N LEU A 94 -3.32 -8.17 -13.65
CA LEU A 94 -2.11 -8.84 -14.16
C LEU A 94 -2.35 -10.17 -14.91
N GLY A 95 -3.59 -10.54 -15.23
CA GLY A 95 -3.90 -11.74 -16.03
C GLY A 95 -3.22 -13.03 -15.51
N GLU A 96 -2.64 -13.86 -16.38
CA GLU A 96 -2.04 -15.14 -15.96
C GLU A 96 -0.76 -14.99 -15.12
N LYS A 97 0.04 -13.95 -15.35
CA LYS A 97 1.22 -13.61 -14.52
C LYS A 97 0.83 -13.08 -13.14
N ALA A 98 -0.45 -12.78 -12.90
CA ALA A 98 -0.98 -12.36 -11.61
C ALA A 98 -0.83 -13.43 -10.53
N LYS A 99 -0.85 -14.72 -10.86
CA LYS A 99 -0.70 -15.78 -9.83
C LYS A 99 0.69 -15.78 -9.20
N LEU A 100 1.75 -15.62 -10.01
CA LEU A 100 3.12 -15.53 -9.51
C LEU A 100 3.34 -14.24 -8.72
N LEU A 101 2.88 -13.10 -9.27
CA LEU A 101 3.02 -11.79 -8.63
C LEU A 101 2.18 -11.68 -7.35
N SER A 102 0.94 -12.20 -7.34
CA SER A 102 0.11 -12.27 -6.13
C SER A 102 0.71 -13.20 -5.08
N GLY A 103 1.38 -14.28 -5.49
CA GLY A 103 2.18 -15.11 -4.59
C GLY A 103 3.26 -14.29 -3.88
N VAL A 104 4.10 -13.61 -4.66
CA VAL A 104 5.16 -12.72 -4.14
C VAL A 104 4.58 -11.58 -3.28
N LEU A 105 3.48 -10.97 -3.71
CA LEU A 105 2.81 -9.88 -2.99
C LEU A 105 2.14 -10.34 -1.68
N LYS A 106 1.72 -11.60 -1.61
CA LYS A 106 1.20 -12.23 -0.38
C LYS A 106 2.28 -12.90 0.46
N GLY A 107 3.55 -12.72 0.10
CA GLY A 107 4.69 -13.33 0.81
C GLY A 107 4.78 -14.85 0.66
N LYS A 108 4.07 -15.43 -0.32
CA LYS A 108 4.18 -16.84 -0.68
C LYS A 108 5.35 -17.01 -1.66
N TYR A 109 6.22 -17.96 -1.36
CA TYR A 109 7.36 -18.34 -2.20
C TYR A 109 7.37 -19.86 -2.37
N GLU A 110 7.86 -20.33 -3.52
CA GLU A 110 8.10 -21.75 -3.76
C GLU A 110 9.60 -22.03 -3.58
N LEU A 111 9.94 -23.07 -2.82
CA LEU A 111 11.29 -23.63 -2.81
C LEU A 111 11.45 -24.50 -4.06
N LEU A 112 12.37 -24.13 -4.94
CA LEU A 112 12.66 -24.88 -6.15
C LEU A 112 13.73 -25.94 -5.88
N THR A 113 13.55 -27.12 -6.47
CA THR A 113 14.63 -28.10 -6.64
C THR A 113 15.35 -27.83 -7.97
N PRO A 114 16.60 -28.31 -8.17
CA PRO A 114 17.33 -28.11 -9.42
C PRO A 114 16.56 -28.60 -10.66
N GLU A 115 15.76 -29.65 -10.53
CA GLU A 115 14.95 -30.19 -11.64
C GLU A 115 13.82 -29.23 -12.02
N LYS A 116 13.17 -28.61 -11.03
CA LYS A 116 12.11 -27.61 -11.28
C LYS A 116 12.66 -26.32 -11.86
N GLU A 117 13.87 -25.93 -11.46
CA GLU A 117 14.57 -24.75 -12.00
C GLU A 117 14.85 -24.93 -13.50
N SER A 118 15.38 -26.08 -13.93
CA SER A 118 15.67 -26.37 -15.34
C SER A 118 14.41 -26.30 -16.20
N VAL A 119 13.29 -26.87 -15.73
CA VAL A 119 12.00 -26.83 -16.45
C VAL A 119 11.48 -25.40 -16.61
N LEU A 120 11.64 -24.55 -15.59
CA LEU A 120 11.25 -23.14 -15.66
C LEU A 120 12.11 -22.34 -16.64
N MET A 121 13.41 -22.66 -16.76
CA MET A 121 14.34 -22.00 -17.67
C MET A 121 14.10 -22.42 -19.15
N GLU A 122 13.67 -23.66 -19.38
CA GLU A 122 13.37 -24.18 -20.73
C GLU A 122 12.08 -23.59 -21.33
N GLY A 123 11.10 -23.21 -20.50
CA GLY A 123 9.83 -22.63 -20.94
C GLY A 123 9.84 -21.11 -21.25
N VAL A 124 11.00 -20.45 -21.23
CA VAL A 124 11.16 -18.99 -21.44
C VAL A 124 11.70 -18.65 -22.84
N GLN A 125 11.85 -19.64 -23.74
CA GLN A 125 12.25 -19.42 -25.13
C GLN A 125 11.09 -18.94 -26.03
#